data_AF-K9V3A2-F1
#
_entry.id   AF-K9V3A2-F1
#
_cell.length_a   1.000
_cell.length_b   1.000
_cell.length_c   1.000
_cell.angle_alpha   90.00
_cell.angle_beta   90.00
_cell.angle_gamma   90.00
#
_symmetry.space_group_name_H-M   'P 1'
#
loop_
_entity.id
_entity.type
_entity.pdbx_description
1 polymer ?
#
loop_
_entity_poly.entity_id
_entity_poly.type
_entity_poly.pdbx_seq_one_letter_code
_entity_poly.pdbx_strand_id
1 'polypeptide(L)'
;MARAIERIERDIEALEEKISAIASELEAACTGYLTTLGQAVRQQLILASYHLCTQGYPENFLRLSLNQRQKLQKALRQLGTQTSEQLIDYTKPEPESSTSITDDEETEEEEEKDDDELDESFDELSLSEKIIFNLGSTDSIAFAEIAIANGESPFETEETELSEEKPDVDPRIKQQVPALPKISILPKIIPVKPLRFAKINPSNPVEVSKWYQSIELAAQYNLKKTSHEANLILQKANLLPQKLPPAILEAATAASENSAEIAPAPPNLLNLVIEVGNKQQSRESGLTKIMAINLRLAEIEFADSNLSSQRRQINEILTGLQKLRREYLKKQRERSIAEAEGAWRASWYED
;
A
#
# COMPACT_ATOMS: atom_id res chain seq x y z
N MET A 1 3.43 -37.96 24.91
CA MET A 1 3.38 -36.55 24.45
C MET A 1 4.52 -36.23 23.49
N ALA A 2 5.77 -36.62 23.77
CA ALA A 2 6.89 -36.42 22.83
C ALA A 2 6.61 -36.87 21.38
N ARG A 3 6.13 -38.11 21.16
CA ARG A 3 5.75 -38.60 19.82
C ARG A 3 4.63 -37.81 19.12
N ALA A 4 3.80 -37.08 19.86
CA ALA A 4 2.74 -36.24 19.28
C ALA A 4 3.30 -34.89 18.83
N ILE A 5 4.18 -34.29 19.63
CA ILE A 5 4.91 -33.07 19.29
C ILE A 5 5.81 -33.32 18.07
N GLU A 6 6.59 -34.41 18.06
CA GLU A 6 7.42 -34.80 16.91
C GLU A 6 6.62 -35.02 15.60
N ARG A 7 5.33 -35.37 15.70
CA ARG A 7 4.45 -35.48 14.51
C ARG A 7 4.01 -34.10 14.03
N ILE A 8 3.65 -33.21 14.96
CA ILE A 8 3.26 -31.83 14.65
C ILE A 8 4.44 -31.07 14.04
N GLU A 9 5.65 -31.26 14.57
CA GLU A 9 6.88 -30.65 14.03
C GLU A 9 7.14 -31.11 12.60
N ARG A 10 7.04 -32.42 12.31
CA ARG A 10 7.15 -32.93 10.93
C ARG A 10 6.07 -32.39 9.99
N ASP A 11 4.85 -32.20 10.49
CA ASP A 11 3.78 -31.57 9.69
C ASP A 11 4.11 -30.09 9.39
N ILE A 12 4.70 -29.37 10.34
CA ILE A 12 5.13 -27.97 10.17
C ILE A 12 6.27 -27.88 9.16
N GLU A 13 7.30 -28.73 9.27
CA GLU A 13 8.42 -28.79 8.30
C GLU A 13 7.92 -29.06 6.88
N ALA A 14 6.96 -29.98 6.72
CA ALA A 14 6.36 -30.27 5.42
C ALA A 14 5.53 -29.09 4.87
N LEU A 15 4.94 -28.27 5.74
CA LEU A 15 4.27 -27.02 5.33
C LEU A 15 5.29 -25.96 4.95
N GLU A 16 6.39 -25.82 5.69
CA GLU A 16 7.48 -24.88 5.41
C GLU A 16 8.12 -25.14 4.04
N GLU A 17 8.35 -26.41 3.67
CA GLU A 17 8.87 -26.78 2.34
C GLU A 17 7.90 -26.32 1.22
N LYS A 18 6.59 -26.56 1.41
CA LYS A 18 5.56 -26.11 0.45
C LYS A 18 5.47 -24.58 0.36
N ILE A 19 5.59 -23.90 1.49
CA ILE A 19 5.55 -22.44 1.56
C ILE A 19 6.77 -21.85 0.85
N SER A 20 7.96 -22.41 1.06
CA SER A 20 9.20 -22.01 0.37
C SER A 20 9.12 -22.22 -1.15
N ALA A 21 8.50 -23.30 -1.60
CA ALA A 21 8.23 -23.53 -3.03
C ALA A 21 7.30 -22.45 -3.61
N ILE A 22 6.17 -22.15 -2.94
CA ILE A 22 5.25 -21.08 -3.35
C ILE A 22 5.94 -19.71 -3.31
N ALA A 23 6.77 -19.44 -2.31
CA ALA A 23 7.51 -18.19 -2.19
C ALA A 23 8.44 -17.96 -3.39
N SER A 24 9.15 -19.01 -3.82
CA SER A 24 10.03 -18.97 -4.99
C SER A 24 9.25 -18.77 -6.30
N GLU A 25 8.09 -19.41 -6.44
CA GLU A 25 7.19 -19.19 -7.58
C GLU A 25 6.66 -17.75 -7.61
N LEU A 26 6.28 -17.21 -6.45
CA LEU A 26 5.81 -15.83 -6.30
C LEU A 26 6.92 -14.83 -6.64
N GLU A 27 8.15 -15.06 -6.20
CA GLU A 27 9.32 -14.23 -6.52
C GLU A 27 9.55 -14.14 -8.04
N ALA A 28 9.56 -15.30 -8.72
CA ALA A 28 9.72 -15.38 -10.16
C ALA A 28 8.58 -14.66 -10.90
N ALA A 29 7.33 -14.88 -10.49
CA ALA A 29 6.16 -14.22 -11.06
C ALA A 29 6.20 -12.70 -10.88
N CYS A 30 6.56 -12.22 -9.69
CA CYS A 30 6.72 -10.79 -9.40
C CYS A 30 7.84 -10.16 -10.23
N THR A 31 8.95 -10.88 -10.41
CA THR A 31 10.07 -10.40 -11.24
C THR A 31 9.68 -10.24 -12.69
N GLY A 32 8.96 -11.22 -13.25
CA GLY A 32 8.40 -11.14 -14.58
C GLY A 32 7.40 -9.98 -14.72
N TYR A 33 6.51 -9.83 -13.75
CA TYR A 33 5.52 -8.75 -13.71
C TYR A 33 6.15 -7.37 -13.66
N LEU A 34 7.09 -7.11 -12.74
CA LEU A 34 7.75 -5.80 -12.62
C LEU A 34 8.56 -5.43 -13.87
N THR A 35 9.14 -6.43 -14.54
CA THR A 35 9.85 -6.23 -15.81
C THR A 35 8.88 -5.76 -16.91
N THR A 36 7.76 -6.45 -17.09
CA THR A 36 6.72 -6.04 -18.04
C THR A 36 6.13 -4.68 -17.66
N LEU A 37 5.88 -4.45 -16.37
CA LEU A 37 5.30 -3.21 -15.85
C LEU A 37 6.20 -2.02 -16.16
N GLY A 38 7.52 -2.15 -15.94
CA GLY A 38 8.48 -1.10 -16.31
C GLY A 38 8.43 -0.75 -17.81
N GLN A 39 8.23 -1.75 -18.68
CA GLN A 39 8.06 -1.49 -20.12
C GLN A 39 6.74 -0.76 -20.42
N ALA A 40 5.63 -1.21 -19.84
CA ALA A 40 4.31 -0.60 -20.03
C ALA A 40 4.28 0.84 -19.51
N VAL A 41 4.85 1.12 -18.33
CA VAL A 41 4.92 2.46 -17.73
C VAL A 41 5.64 3.44 -18.66
N ARG A 42 6.75 3.03 -19.29
CA ARG A 42 7.46 3.87 -20.27
C ARG A 42 6.55 4.24 -21.45
N GLN A 43 5.83 3.26 -22.00
CA GLN A 43 4.95 3.49 -23.13
C GLN A 43 3.77 4.39 -22.75
N GLN A 44 3.13 4.08 -21.63
CA GLN A 44 1.97 4.81 -21.12
C GLN A 44 2.31 6.25 -20.73
N LEU A 45 3.48 6.50 -20.14
CA LEU A 45 3.94 7.86 -19.85
C LEU A 45 4.10 8.69 -21.14
N ILE A 46 4.64 8.10 -22.21
CA ILE A 46 4.81 8.78 -23.50
C ILE A 46 3.45 9.02 -24.16
N LEU A 47 2.54 8.05 -24.14
CA LEU A 47 1.19 8.20 -24.68
C LEU A 47 0.39 9.27 -23.93
N ALA A 48 0.38 9.22 -22.59
CA ALA A 48 -0.26 10.23 -21.75
C ALA A 48 0.32 11.62 -22.02
N SER A 49 1.65 11.74 -22.12
CA SER A 49 2.31 13.00 -22.46
C SER A 49 1.94 13.51 -23.85
N TYR A 50 1.85 12.61 -24.83
CA TYR A 50 1.42 12.94 -26.19
C TYR A 50 -0.02 13.47 -26.21
N HIS A 51 -0.96 12.76 -25.57
CA HIS A 51 -2.35 13.19 -25.44
C HIS A 51 -2.45 14.54 -24.72
N LEU A 52 -1.70 14.72 -23.63
CA LEU A 52 -1.67 15.98 -22.90
C LEU A 52 -1.20 17.16 -23.78
N CYS A 53 -0.13 16.96 -24.54
CA CYS A 53 0.44 18.01 -25.40
C CYS A 53 -0.42 18.32 -26.62
N THR A 54 -1.14 17.34 -27.16
CA THR A 54 -1.89 17.48 -28.42
C THR A 54 -3.37 17.78 -28.23
N GLN A 55 -3.98 17.26 -27.16
CA GLN A 55 -5.41 17.41 -26.88
C GLN A 55 -5.67 18.36 -25.70
N GLY A 56 -4.75 18.42 -24.72
CA GLY A 56 -4.87 19.30 -23.56
C GLY A 56 -4.38 20.71 -23.81
N TYR A 57 -3.13 20.81 -24.26
CA TYR A 57 -2.44 22.10 -24.40
C TYR A 57 -1.76 22.27 -25.78
N PRO A 58 -2.49 22.10 -26.90
CA PRO A 58 -1.91 22.19 -28.24
C PRO A 58 -1.26 23.55 -28.52
N GLU A 59 -1.92 24.64 -28.14
CA GLU A 59 -1.41 26.00 -28.34
C GLU A 59 -0.09 26.24 -27.58
N ASN A 60 -0.01 25.80 -26.32
CA ASN A 60 1.21 25.95 -25.52
C ASN A 60 2.34 25.11 -26.11
N PHE A 61 2.05 23.91 -26.60
CA PHE A 61 3.02 23.04 -27.24
C PHE A 61 3.53 23.60 -28.58
N LEU A 62 2.64 24.20 -29.38
CA LEU A 62 3.00 24.85 -30.64
C LEU A 62 3.82 26.14 -30.42
N ARG A 63 3.68 26.81 -29.28
CA ARG A 63 4.54 27.96 -28.92
C ARG A 63 5.97 27.56 -28.55
N LEU A 64 6.22 26.30 -28.18
CA LEU A 64 7.57 25.82 -27.93
C LEU A 64 8.39 25.78 -29.21
N SER A 65 9.65 26.18 -29.12
CA SER A 65 10.64 25.97 -30.19
C SER A 65 10.94 24.49 -30.41
N LEU A 66 11.48 24.13 -31.58
CA LEU A 66 11.87 22.76 -31.90
C LEU A 66 12.81 22.15 -30.83
N ASN A 67 13.79 22.93 -30.37
CA ASN A 67 14.74 22.49 -29.33
C ASN A 67 14.03 22.24 -27.99
N GLN A 68 13.08 23.10 -27.59
CA GLN A 68 12.30 22.89 -26.36
C GLN A 68 11.44 21.63 -26.44
N ARG A 69 10.78 21.39 -27.58
CA ARG A 69 9.99 20.15 -27.80
C ARG A 69 10.88 18.91 -27.72
N GLN A 70 12.07 18.94 -28.33
CA GLN A 70 13.03 17.84 -28.26
C GLN A 70 13.53 17.59 -26.83
N LYS A 71 13.87 18.65 -26.09
CA LYS A 71 14.28 18.54 -24.68
C LYS A 71 13.18 17.95 -23.81
N LEU A 72 11.93 18.40 -24.00
CA LEU A 72 10.76 17.88 -23.29
C LEU A 72 10.58 16.38 -23.54
N GLN A 73 10.55 15.97 -24.81
CA GLN A 73 10.40 14.57 -25.19
C GLN A 73 11.54 13.70 -24.65
N LYS A 74 12.78 14.20 -24.69
CA LYS A 74 13.95 13.49 -24.14
C LYS A 74 13.82 13.32 -22.62
N ALA A 75 13.43 14.37 -21.90
CA ALA A 75 13.26 14.33 -20.45
C ALA A 75 12.18 13.32 -20.03
N LEU A 76 11.02 13.30 -20.70
CA LEU A 76 9.95 12.34 -20.42
C LEU A 76 10.35 10.89 -20.72
N ARG A 77 11.12 10.66 -21.80
CA ARG A 77 11.67 9.33 -22.12
C ARG A 77 12.67 8.88 -21.05
N GLN A 78 13.57 9.77 -20.63
CA GLN A 78 14.53 9.48 -19.57
C GLN A 78 13.85 9.17 -18.25
N LEU A 79 12.83 9.94 -17.87
CA LEU A 79 12.03 9.70 -16.69
C LEU A 79 11.37 8.31 -16.73
N GLY A 80 10.74 7.95 -17.85
CA GLY A 80 10.18 6.60 -18.02
C GLY A 80 11.24 5.50 -17.87
N THR A 81 12.42 5.66 -18.48
CA THR A 81 13.52 4.71 -18.35
C THR A 81 13.98 4.56 -16.89
N GLN A 82 14.15 5.67 -16.17
CA GLN A 82 14.53 5.68 -14.76
C GLN A 82 13.48 4.96 -13.89
N THR A 83 12.19 5.20 -14.12
CA THR A 83 11.12 4.50 -13.40
C THR A 83 11.15 3.00 -13.68
N SER A 84 11.34 2.60 -14.95
CA SER A 84 11.46 1.19 -15.31
C SER A 84 12.65 0.52 -14.64
N GLU A 85 13.80 1.19 -14.58
CA GLU A 85 15.00 0.69 -13.91
C GLU A 85 14.76 0.54 -12.40
N GLN A 86 14.13 1.53 -11.76
CA GLN A 86 13.80 1.46 -10.33
C GLN A 86 12.84 0.30 -9.99
N LEU A 87 11.84 0.03 -10.84
CA LEU A 87 10.93 -1.09 -10.63
C LEU A 87 11.63 -2.44 -10.74
N ILE A 88 12.55 -2.58 -11.71
CA ILE A 88 13.37 -3.79 -11.87
C ILE A 88 14.39 -3.89 -10.72
N ASP A 89 14.91 -2.77 -10.23
CA ASP A 89 15.84 -2.77 -9.12
C ASP A 89 15.23 -3.29 -7.84
N TYR A 90 13.90 -3.35 -7.70
CA TYR A 90 13.21 -3.98 -6.57
C TYR A 90 13.35 -5.51 -6.53
N THR A 91 13.64 -6.14 -7.67
CA THR A 91 13.80 -7.60 -7.77
C THR A 91 15.25 -8.05 -7.59
N LYS A 92 16.22 -7.15 -7.80
CA LYS A 92 17.64 -7.50 -7.67
C LYS A 92 18.04 -7.70 -6.20
N PRO A 93 18.91 -8.69 -5.90
CA PRO A 93 19.58 -8.74 -4.61
C PRO A 93 20.39 -7.45 -4.42
N GLU A 94 20.46 -6.92 -3.19
CA GLU A 94 21.30 -5.75 -2.93
C GLU A 94 22.75 -6.09 -3.34
N PRO A 95 23.43 -5.23 -4.10
CA PRO A 95 24.86 -5.42 -4.31
C PRO A 95 25.54 -5.32 -2.94
N GLU A 96 26.29 -6.36 -2.57
CA GLU A 96 27.17 -6.34 -1.40
C GLU A 96 28.21 -5.22 -1.59
N SER A 97 27.89 -4.01 -1.14
CA SER A 97 28.80 -2.86 -1.11
C SER A 97 28.24 -1.75 -0.22
N SER A 98 28.97 -1.50 0.87
CA SER A 98 28.86 -0.41 1.84
C SER A 98 27.68 -0.44 2.83
N THR A 99 27.82 -1.28 3.85
CA THR A 99 27.75 -0.79 5.23
C THR A 99 28.75 0.36 5.37
N SER A 100 28.28 1.59 5.24
CA SER A 100 28.90 2.73 5.90
C SER A 100 28.04 3.04 7.12
N ILE A 101 28.37 2.36 8.21
CA ILE A 101 28.25 2.96 9.53
C ILE A 101 29.19 4.16 9.45
N THR A 102 28.64 5.36 9.23
CA THR A 102 29.34 6.56 9.67
C THR A 102 29.01 6.66 11.15
N ASP A 103 29.91 6.11 11.94
CA ASP A 103 30.21 6.61 13.28
C ASP A 103 30.51 8.11 13.11
N ASP A 104 29.54 8.95 13.42
CA ASP A 104 29.85 10.32 13.86
C ASP A 104 29.68 10.31 15.38
N GLU A 105 30.79 9.99 16.04
CA GLU A 105 31.06 10.40 17.41
C GLU A 105 31.09 11.94 17.43
N GLU A 106 30.06 12.56 18.01
CA GLU A 106 30.23 13.82 18.73
C GLU A 106 29.84 13.57 20.18
N THR A 107 30.86 13.27 20.98
CA THR A 107 30.91 13.47 22.43
C THR A 107 30.74 14.96 22.74
N GLU A 108 29.72 15.31 23.51
CA GLU A 108 29.82 16.37 24.53
C GLU A 108 29.16 15.89 25.83
N GLU A 109 29.80 16.28 26.91
CA GLU A 109 29.83 15.73 28.26
C GLU A 109 28.53 15.90 29.09
N GLU A 110 28.24 14.85 29.87
CA GLU A 110 27.81 14.80 31.27
C GLU A 110 26.99 15.94 31.88
N GLU A 111 25.80 15.61 32.41
CA GLU A 111 25.50 15.81 33.84
C GLU A 111 24.66 14.63 34.36
N GLU A 112 25.27 13.82 35.23
CA GLU A 112 24.60 12.86 36.11
C GLU A 112 23.77 13.58 37.18
N LYS A 113 22.57 13.07 37.45
CA LYS A 113 22.03 12.95 38.81
C LYS A 113 21.09 11.76 38.91
N ASP A 114 21.54 10.79 39.71
CA ASP A 114 20.80 9.64 40.23
C ASP A 114 19.58 10.08 41.05
N ASP A 115 18.47 9.33 40.92
CA ASP A 115 17.92 8.54 42.02
C ASP A 115 16.84 7.54 41.51
N ASP A 116 16.91 6.34 42.09
CA ASP A 116 16.26 5.07 41.74
C ASP A 116 14.72 5.02 41.80
N GLU A 117 14.08 4.21 40.93
CA GLU A 117 13.40 2.95 41.32
C GLU A 117 12.83 2.17 40.11
N LEU A 118 13.01 0.85 40.18
CA LEU A 118 12.66 -0.20 39.21
C LEU A 118 11.13 -0.38 39.04
N ASP A 119 10.64 -0.64 37.82
CA ASP A 119 9.94 -1.90 37.51
C ASP A 119 9.62 -2.12 36.01
N GLU A 120 9.77 -3.39 35.61
CA GLU A 120 9.21 -4.18 34.52
C GLU A 120 9.18 -3.74 33.03
N SER A 121 9.61 -4.72 32.23
CA SER A 121 10.09 -4.65 30.87
C SER A 121 9.02 -4.93 29.80
N PHE A 122 9.17 -4.20 28.69
CA PHE A 122 9.03 -4.64 27.30
C PHE A 122 7.63 -4.74 26.68
N ASP A 123 7.10 -3.58 26.25
CA ASP A 123 6.21 -3.47 25.09
C ASP A 123 6.71 -2.35 24.17
N GLU A 124 7.57 -2.68 23.21
CA GLU A 124 8.02 -1.71 22.20
C GLU A 124 8.16 -2.37 20.82
N LEU A 125 7.02 -2.66 20.20
CA LEU A 125 6.95 -2.76 18.74
C LEU A 125 6.96 -1.34 18.15
N SER A 126 7.96 -1.09 17.30
CA SER A 126 8.24 0.18 16.64
C SER A 126 7.01 0.78 15.97
N LEU A 127 6.83 2.10 16.08
CA LEU A 127 5.76 2.87 15.44
C LEU A 127 5.65 2.66 13.92
N SER A 128 6.69 2.15 13.26
CA SER A 128 6.68 1.79 11.84
C SER A 128 5.85 0.53 11.54
N GLU A 129 5.69 -0.37 12.50
CA GLU A 129 4.94 -1.63 12.33
C GLU A 129 3.43 -1.44 12.46
N LYS A 130 2.98 -0.46 13.26
CA LYS A 130 1.55 -0.12 13.42
C LYS A 130 0.96 0.58 12.19
N ILE A 131 1.77 1.19 11.33
CA ILE A 131 1.30 1.92 10.14
C ILE A 131 0.97 0.97 8.97
N ILE A 132 1.58 -0.22 8.93
CA ILE A 132 1.36 -1.21 7.85
C ILE A 132 -0.07 -1.78 7.89
N PHE A 133 -0.76 -1.71 9.04
CA PHE A 133 -2.06 -2.34 9.20
C PHE A 133 -3.25 -1.50 8.67
N ASN A 134 -3.08 -0.20 8.41
CA ASN A 134 -4.23 0.70 8.21
C ASN A 134 -4.21 1.54 6.92
N LEU A 135 -3.41 1.17 5.91
CA LEU A 135 -3.40 1.84 4.61
C LEU A 135 -3.90 0.91 3.49
N GLY A 136 -5.22 0.94 3.30
CA GLY A 136 -5.87 0.84 1.98
C GLY A 136 -5.54 -0.37 1.11
N SER A 137 -6.16 -1.51 1.40
CA SER A 137 -6.62 -2.41 0.33
C SER A 137 -8.13 -2.60 0.49
N THR A 138 -8.89 -1.86 -0.30
CA THR A 138 -10.28 -2.17 -0.60
C THR A 138 -10.35 -3.15 -1.76
N ASP A 139 -9.55 -4.21 -1.70
CA ASP A 139 -9.90 -5.49 -2.31
C ASP A 139 -10.08 -6.48 -1.16
N SER A 140 -11.36 -6.78 -0.94
CA SER A 140 -11.95 -7.66 0.05
C SER A 140 -11.10 -8.90 0.42
N ILE A 141 -10.20 -8.76 1.38
CA ILE A 141 -9.84 -9.81 2.35
C ILE A 141 -9.73 -9.15 3.71
N ALA A 142 -10.89 -9.01 4.35
CA ALA A 142 -11.01 -8.52 5.71
C ALA A 142 -10.07 -9.31 6.64
N PHE A 143 -9.10 -8.60 7.21
CA PHE A 143 -8.30 -9.05 8.33
C PHE A 143 -9.18 -8.92 9.59
N ALA A 144 -10.10 -9.86 9.76
CA ALA A 144 -10.79 -10.05 11.03
C ALA A 144 -9.95 -11.00 11.87
N GLU A 145 -9.31 -10.43 12.88
CA GLU A 145 -8.71 -11.15 13.99
C GLU A 145 -9.84 -11.87 14.74
N ILE A 146 -10.07 -13.15 14.40
CA ILE A 146 -11.04 -13.98 15.09
C ILE A 146 -10.41 -14.41 16.43
N ALA A 147 -10.64 -13.59 17.45
CA ALA A 147 -10.59 -14.02 18.83
C ALA A 147 -11.76 -15.01 19.07
N ILE A 148 -11.49 -16.31 18.92
CA ILE A 148 -12.39 -17.34 19.47
C ILE A 148 -12.11 -17.39 20.97
N ALA A 149 -12.83 -16.56 21.73
CA ALA A 149 -13.04 -16.80 23.15
C ALA A 149 -14.08 -17.94 23.26
N ASN A 150 -13.59 -19.15 23.53
CA ASN A 150 -14.44 -20.22 24.04
C ASN A 150 -14.83 -19.85 25.47
N GLY A 151 -16.10 -19.51 25.66
CA GLY A 151 -16.75 -19.44 26.96
C GLY A 151 -17.98 -20.32 26.94
N GLU A 152 -17.82 -21.59 27.32
CA GLU A 152 -18.94 -22.39 27.80
C GLU A 152 -19.21 -22.00 29.25
N SER A 153 -20.42 -21.52 29.54
CA SER A 153 -21.11 -21.92 30.76
C SER A 153 -22.62 -21.64 30.70
N PRO A 154 -23.42 -22.42 31.45
CA PRO A 154 -24.80 -22.74 31.12
C PRO A 154 -25.79 -22.03 32.05
N PHE A 155 -26.84 -21.41 31.50
CA PHE A 155 -28.10 -21.26 32.25
C PHE A 155 -29.29 -20.96 31.33
N GLU A 156 -30.24 -21.89 31.40
CA GLU A 156 -31.71 -21.81 31.32
C GLU A 156 -32.42 -20.91 30.30
N THR A 157 -33.26 -21.62 29.55
CA THR A 157 -34.32 -21.20 28.65
C THR A 157 -35.50 -20.66 29.47
N GLU A 158 -35.98 -19.46 29.16
CA GLU A 158 -37.37 -19.10 29.43
C GLU A 158 -37.92 -18.31 28.23
N GLU A 159 -38.97 -18.89 27.65
CA GLU A 159 -39.81 -18.30 26.62
C GLU A 159 -40.72 -17.23 27.24
N THR A 160 -40.94 -16.12 26.55
CA THR A 160 -42.20 -15.37 26.72
C THR A 160 -42.51 -14.53 25.49
N GLU A 161 -43.71 -14.74 24.96
CA GLU A 161 -44.29 -14.07 23.80
C GLU A 161 -44.87 -12.67 24.11
N LEU A 162 -44.92 -11.86 23.04
CA LEU A 162 -45.94 -10.86 22.67
C LEU A 162 -46.10 -9.56 23.48
N SER A 163 -45.87 -8.42 22.81
CA SER A 163 -46.94 -7.43 22.52
C SER A 163 -46.43 -6.27 21.65
N GLU A 164 -47.24 -5.94 20.64
CA GLU A 164 -47.15 -4.74 19.81
C GLU A 164 -47.69 -3.53 20.59
N GLU A 165 -46.99 -2.40 20.56
CA GLU A 165 -47.62 -1.09 20.70
C GLU A 165 -46.71 0.04 20.16
N LYS A 166 -47.17 0.75 19.12
CA LYS A 166 -46.74 2.13 18.82
C LYS A 166 -47.61 3.07 19.66
N PRO A 167 -47.12 4.25 20.08
CA PRO A 167 -47.53 5.43 19.31
C PRO A 167 -46.57 6.63 19.30
N ASP A 168 -46.75 7.40 18.23
CA ASP A 168 -46.70 8.85 18.07
C ASP A 168 -45.47 9.75 18.33
N VAL A 169 -45.42 10.74 17.46
CA VAL A 169 -44.36 11.70 17.16
C VAL A 169 -44.57 12.99 17.96
N ASP A 170 -43.52 13.52 18.60
CA ASP A 170 -43.46 14.95 18.97
C ASP A 170 -42.21 15.61 18.32
N PRO A 171 -42.39 16.59 17.42
CA PRO A 171 -41.30 17.18 16.64
C PRO A 171 -40.71 18.38 17.35
N ARG A 172 -39.72 18.18 18.24
CA ARG A 172 -38.90 19.30 18.77
C ARG A 172 -37.58 18.83 19.41
N ILE A 173 -36.64 18.33 18.59
CA ILE A 173 -35.22 18.34 18.93
C ILE A 173 -34.46 19.06 17.82
N LYS A 174 -34.00 20.27 18.18
CA LYS A 174 -33.13 21.11 17.37
C LYS A 174 -31.79 20.40 17.15
N GLN A 175 -31.35 20.39 15.89
CA GLN A 175 -29.98 20.54 15.44
C GLN A 175 -28.90 19.95 16.37
N GLN A 176 -28.57 18.68 16.15
CA GLN A 176 -27.20 18.23 16.35
C GLN A 176 -26.87 17.22 15.26
N VAL A 177 -26.32 17.75 14.17
CA VAL A 177 -25.62 16.94 13.17
C VAL A 177 -24.44 16.30 13.90
N PRO A 178 -24.34 14.96 14.01
CA PRO A 178 -23.10 14.36 14.47
C PRO A 178 -22.05 14.69 13.41
N ALA A 179 -21.14 15.60 13.77
CA ALA A 179 -19.97 15.88 12.97
C ALA A 179 -19.22 14.56 12.78
N LEU A 180 -19.18 14.09 11.53
CA LEU A 180 -18.29 13.03 11.10
C LEU A 180 -16.89 13.33 11.67
N PRO A 181 -16.20 12.36 12.30
CA PRO A 181 -14.83 12.57 12.71
C PRO A 181 -14.02 12.88 11.45
N LYS A 182 -13.44 14.08 11.40
CA LYS A 182 -12.41 14.43 10.43
C LYS A 182 -11.20 13.57 10.75
N ILE A 183 -11.18 12.36 10.20
CA ILE A 183 -9.97 11.55 10.13
C ILE A 183 -9.13 12.18 9.01
N SER A 184 -8.45 13.26 9.34
CA SER A 184 -7.32 13.77 8.56
C SER A 184 -6.13 12.88 8.85
N ILE A 185 -6.04 11.74 8.17
CA ILE A 185 -4.80 10.97 8.07
C ILE A 185 -4.45 10.91 6.59
N LEU A 186 -3.88 12.01 6.08
CA LEU A 186 -3.10 11.93 4.86
C LEU A 186 -1.75 11.33 5.24
N PRO A 187 -1.36 10.14 4.73
CA PRO A 187 0.02 9.70 4.90
C PRO A 187 0.88 10.66 4.09
N LYS A 188 1.76 11.38 4.80
CA LYS A 188 2.94 12.01 4.19
C LYS A 188 3.59 10.95 3.29
N ILE A 189 3.88 11.29 2.04
CA ILE A 189 4.47 10.39 1.05
C ILE A 189 5.87 9.98 1.57
N ILE A 190 5.92 8.89 2.33
CA ILE A 190 7.15 8.31 2.86
C ILE A 190 7.72 7.43 1.75
N PRO A 191 8.99 7.59 1.36
CA PRO A 191 9.62 6.70 0.39
C PRO A 191 9.61 5.27 0.95
N VAL A 192 8.77 4.41 0.37
CA VAL A 192 8.71 2.99 0.74
C VAL A 192 9.82 2.28 -0.04
N LYS A 193 10.96 2.04 0.62
CA LYS A 193 11.96 1.10 0.10
C LYS A 193 11.37 -0.31 0.27
N PRO A 194 11.14 -1.08 -0.81
CA PRO A 194 10.53 -2.40 -0.68
C PRO A 194 11.46 -3.35 0.06
N LEU A 195 10.86 -4.33 0.74
CA LEU A 195 11.60 -5.42 1.35
C LEU A 195 12.25 -6.25 0.25
N ARG A 196 13.47 -6.73 0.50
CA ARG A 196 14.20 -7.61 -0.41
C ARG A 196 13.83 -9.06 -0.13
N PHE A 197 13.60 -9.84 -1.18
CA PHE A 197 13.30 -11.27 -1.01
C PHE A 197 14.45 -12.01 -0.30
N ALA A 198 15.69 -11.65 -0.59
CA ALA A 198 16.87 -12.21 0.09
C ALA A 198 16.94 -11.95 1.62
N LYS A 199 16.14 -11.01 2.15
CA LYS A 199 16.12 -10.66 3.59
C LYS A 199 14.96 -11.31 4.35
N ILE A 200 14.08 -12.05 3.69
CA ILE A 200 12.94 -12.72 4.33
C ILE A 200 13.20 -14.22 4.48
N ASN A 201 12.53 -14.84 5.44
CA ASN A 201 12.45 -16.28 5.54
C ASN A 201 11.38 -16.80 4.55
N PRO A 202 11.76 -17.49 3.46
CA PRO A 202 10.81 -17.97 2.45
C PRO A 202 9.88 -19.07 2.98
N SER A 203 10.23 -19.72 4.11
CA SER A 203 9.39 -20.71 4.77
C SER A 203 8.29 -20.08 5.64
N ASN A 204 8.39 -18.79 5.97
CA ASN A 204 7.40 -18.09 6.76
C ASN A 204 6.35 -17.40 5.87
N PRO A 205 5.09 -17.86 5.86
CA PRO A 205 4.06 -17.36 4.95
C PRO A 205 3.65 -15.90 5.27
N VAL A 206 3.89 -15.43 6.50
CA VAL A 206 3.61 -14.05 6.91
C VAL A 206 4.64 -13.11 6.31
N GLU A 207 5.92 -13.47 6.34
CA GLU A 207 7.00 -12.66 5.77
C GLU A 207 6.91 -12.58 4.24
N VAL A 208 6.60 -13.69 3.57
CA VAL A 208 6.36 -13.72 2.12
C VAL A 208 5.21 -12.77 1.74
N SER A 209 4.12 -12.76 2.52
CA SER A 209 3.00 -11.84 2.30
C SER A 209 3.41 -10.37 2.51
N LYS A 210 4.15 -10.07 3.58
CA LYS A 210 4.66 -8.71 3.87
C LYS A 210 5.59 -8.22 2.77
N TRP A 211 6.46 -9.09 2.27
CA TRP A 211 7.35 -8.78 1.16
C TRP A 211 6.55 -8.39 -0.09
N TYR A 212 5.59 -9.21 -0.52
CA TYR A 212 4.76 -8.90 -1.68
C TYR A 212 4.00 -7.57 -1.52
N GLN A 213 3.41 -7.32 -0.35
CA GLN A 213 2.75 -6.06 -0.04
C GLN A 213 3.70 -4.86 -0.16
N SER A 214 4.94 -5.01 0.32
CA SER A 214 5.94 -3.94 0.20
C SER A 214 6.29 -3.62 -1.25
N ILE A 215 6.29 -4.62 -2.13
CA ILE A 215 6.53 -4.45 -3.58
C ILE A 215 5.36 -3.71 -4.24
N GLU A 216 4.11 -4.08 -3.94
CA GLU A 216 2.93 -3.40 -4.47
C GLU A 216 2.90 -1.92 -4.04
N LEU A 217 3.15 -1.65 -2.76
CA LEU A 217 3.20 -0.28 -2.24
C LEU A 217 4.33 0.53 -2.89
N ALA A 218 5.52 -0.05 -3.04
CA ALA A 218 6.64 0.61 -3.70
C ALA A 218 6.37 0.89 -5.18
N ALA A 219 5.71 -0.03 -5.89
CA ALA A 219 5.33 0.16 -7.29
C ALA A 219 4.33 1.33 -7.44
N GLN A 220 3.27 1.35 -6.63
CA GLN A 220 2.28 2.44 -6.64
C GLN A 220 2.90 3.79 -6.27
N TYR A 221 3.74 3.81 -5.23
CA TYR A 221 4.50 5.00 -4.85
C TYR A 221 5.35 5.52 -6.02
N ASN A 222 6.06 4.63 -6.70
CA ASN A 222 6.92 4.99 -7.82
C ASN A 222 6.10 5.60 -8.98
N LEU A 223 4.95 5.02 -9.31
CA LEU A 223 4.03 5.61 -10.30
C LEU A 223 3.52 7.01 -9.91
N LYS A 224 3.17 7.21 -8.64
CA LYS A 224 2.74 8.52 -8.12
C LYS A 224 3.88 9.54 -8.20
N LYS A 225 5.10 9.15 -7.81
CA LYS A 225 6.32 9.96 -7.94
C LYS A 225 6.60 10.34 -9.39
N THR A 226 6.58 9.37 -10.31
CA THR A 226 6.79 9.60 -11.75
C THR A 226 5.73 10.53 -12.32
N SER A 227 4.47 10.39 -11.92
CA SER A 227 3.40 11.30 -12.33
C SER A 227 3.68 12.72 -11.88
N HIS A 228 4.14 12.91 -10.63
CA HIS A 228 4.51 14.21 -10.11
C HIS A 228 5.70 14.81 -10.88
N GLU A 229 6.78 14.05 -11.06
CA GLU A 229 7.97 14.49 -11.79
C GLU A 229 7.66 14.83 -13.26
N ALA A 230 6.81 14.04 -13.92
CA ALA A 230 6.35 14.32 -15.28
C ALA A 230 5.57 15.65 -15.34
N ASN A 231 4.67 15.88 -14.39
CA ASN A 231 3.93 17.14 -14.30
C ASN A 231 4.86 18.33 -14.03
N LEU A 232 5.90 18.17 -13.20
CA LEU A 232 6.92 19.21 -12.99
C LEU A 232 7.69 19.54 -14.27
N ILE A 233 8.06 18.52 -15.07
CA ILE A 233 8.71 18.71 -16.38
C ILE A 233 7.80 19.53 -17.32
N LEU A 234 6.51 19.22 -17.33
CA LEU A 234 5.51 19.92 -18.15
C LEU A 234 5.24 21.36 -17.67
N GLN A 235 5.25 21.61 -16.36
CA GLN A 235 5.17 22.94 -15.77
C GLN A 235 6.39 23.80 -16.13
N LYS A 236 7.60 23.23 -16.07
CA LYS A 236 8.85 23.91 -16.49
C LYS A 236 8.85 24.27 -17.96
N ALA A 237 8.16 23.47 -18.79
CA ALA A 237 7.95 23.77 -20.20
C ALA A 237 6.79 24.75 -20.46
N ASN A 238 6.17 25.32 -19.41
CA ASN A 238 4.99 26.20 -19.51
C ASN A 238 3.79 25.56 -20.23
N LEU A 239 3.68 24.23 -20.23
CA LEU A 239 2.50 23.53 -20.74
C LEU A 239 1.38 23.52 -19.69
N LEU A 240 1.75 23.26 -18.43
CA LEU A 240 0.85 23.29 -17.28
C LEU A 240 0.97 24.62 -16.52
N PRO A 241 -0.13 25.13 -15.92
CA PRO A 241 -0.08 26.31 -15.07
C PRO A 241 0.77 26.03 -13.81
N GLN A 242 1.69 26.94 -13.49
CA GLN A 242 2.62 26.80 -12.34
C GLN A 242 1.93 26.93 -10.96
N LYS A 243 0.65 27.35 -10.92
CA LYS A 243 -0.10 27.63 -9.68
C LYS A 243 -0.92 26.45 -9.16
N LEU A 244 -0.66 25.22 -9.63
CA LEU A 244 -1.33 24.03 -9.11
C LEU A 244 -0.67 23.61 -7.80
N PRO A 245 -1.30 23.81 -6.63
CA PRO A 245 -0.74 23.31 -5.39
C PRO A 245 -0.68 21.78 -5.47
N PRO A 246 0.45 21.15 -5.09
CA PRO A 246 0.58 19.70 -5.09
C PRO A 246 -0.53 19.02 -4.28
N ALA A 247 -1.00 19.67 -3.21
CA ALA A 247 -2.12 19.21 -2.39
C ALA A 247 -3.46 19.06 -3.15
N ILE A 248 -3.72 19.88 -4.19
CA ILE A 248 -4.96 19.74 -4.99
C ILE A 248 -4.84 18.55 -5.95
N LEU A 249 -3.65 18.29 -6.48
CA LEU A 249 -3.40 17.11 -7.30
C LEU A 249 -3.54 15.83 -6.48
N GLU A 250 -2.95 15.79 -5.28
CA GLU A 250 -3.06 14.63 -4.39
C GLU A 250 -4.51 14.37 -3.95
N ALA A 251 -5.23 15.40 -3.51
CA ALA A 251 -6.65 15.30 -3.16
C ALA A 251 -7.51 14.82 -4.35
N ALA A 252 -7.18 15.26 -5.56
CA ALA A 252 -7.86 14.83 -6.77
C ALA A 252 -7.50 13.42 -7.22
N THR A 253 -6.26 12.98 -7.03
CA THR A 253 -5.88 11.59 -7.27
C THR A 253 -6.63 10.66 -6.32
N ALA A 254 -6.73 10.99 -5.03
CA ALA A 254 -7.52 10.23 -4.07
C ALA A 254 -9.03 10.25 -4.40
N ALA A 255 -9.57 11.39 -4.81
CA ALA A 255 -10.97 11.48 -5.23
C ALA A 255 -11.26 10.70 -6.52
N SER A 256 -10.31 10.64 -7.47
CA SER A 256 -10.42 9.87 -8.71
C SER A 256 -10.17 8.37 -8.53
N GLU A 257 -9.42 7.96 -7.51
CA GLU A 257 -9.27 6.56 -7.09
C GLU A 257 -10.58 6.06 -6.45
N ASN A 258 -11.34 6.94 -5.77
CA ASN A 258 -12.56 6.58 -5.04
C ASN A 258 -13.88 6.88 -5.76
N SER A 259 -13.89 7.75 -6.78
CA SER A 259 -15.10 8.09 -7.54
C SER A 259 -15.19 7.29 -8.83
N ALA A 260 -16.18 6.42 -8.91
CA ALA A 260 -16.60 5.70 -10.11
C ALA A 260 -17.33 6.61 -11.14
N GLU A 261 -17.37 7.93 -10.94
CA GLU A 261 -17.89 8.88 -11.93
C GLU A 261 -16.84 9.11 -13.03
N ILE A 262 -16.83 8.16 -13.97
CA ILE A 262 -16.00 8.13 -15.16
C ILE A 262 -16.51 9.21 -16.12
N ALA A 263 -16.05 10.45 -15.95
CA ALA A 263 -15.88 11.29 -17.14
C ALA A 263 -14.90 10.54 -18.07
N PRO A 264 -15.15 10.43 -19.38
CA PRO A 264 -14.26 9.73 -20.30
C PRO A 264 -12.96 10.52 -20.43
N ALA A 265 -12.03 10.27 -19.53
CA ALA A 265 -10.67 10.77 -19.57
C ALA A 265 -9.81 9.76 -20.34
N PRO A 266 -8.86 10.23 -21.17
CA PRO A 266 -7.85 9.34 -21.73
C PRO A 266 -7.09 8.63 -20.60
N PRO A 267 -6.59 7.41 -20.82
CA PRO A 267 -5.91 6.65 -19.79
C PRO A 267 -4.72 7.44 -19.24
N ASN A 268 -4.49 7.30 -17.94
CA ASN A 268 -3.40 7.90 -17.19
C ASN A 268 -3.39 9.45 -17.17
N LEU A 269 -4.54 10.09 -17.40
CA LEU A 269 -4.72 11.53 -17.30
C LEU A 269 -5.82 11.89 -16.29
N LEU A 270 -5.56 12.93 -15.51
CA LEU A 270 -6.49 13.50 -14.56
C LEU A 270 -7.04 14.82 -15.13
N ASN A 271 -8.37 14.93 -15.23
CA ASN A 271 -9.06 16.15 -15.61
C ASN A 271 -9.66 16.83 -14.38
N LEU A 272 -9.11 17.98 -14.00
CA LEU A 272 -9.59 18.81 -12.91
C LEU A 272 -10.34 20.02 -13.44
N VAL A 273 -11.39 20.42 -12.73
CA VAL A 273 -12.03 21.72 -12.95
C VAL A 273 -11.81 22.53 -11.68
N ILE A 274 -11.04 23.62 -11.78
CA ILE A 274 -10.75 24.49 -10.64
C ILE A 274 -11.49 25.81 -10.82
N GLU A 275 -12.25 26.20 -9.81
CA GLU A 275 -12.79 27.55 -9.69
C GLU A 275 -11.69 28.50 -9.20
N VAL A 276 -11.17 29.34 -10.09
CA VAL A 276 -10.20 30.37 -9.71
C VAL A 276 -10.97 31.59 -9.21
N GLY A 277 -11.13 31.70 -7.89
CA GLY A 277 -11.73 32.88 -7.25
C GLY A 277 -10.83 34.11 -7.36
N ASN A 278 -10.95 34.87 -8.45
CA ASN A 278 -10.25 36.15 -8.58
C ASN A 278 -11.00 37.21 -7.78
N LYS A 279 -10.44 37.65 -6.64
CA LYS A 279 -11.11 38.57 -5.68
C LYS A 279 -11.40 39.99 -6.20
N GLN A 280 -11.11 40.35 -7.45
CA GLN A 280 -11.20 41.75 -7.87
C GLN A 280 -11.89 42.08 -9.20
N GLN A 281 -12.44 41.15 -9.99
CA GLN A 281 -13.24 41.54 -11.16
C GLN A 281 -14.39 40.55 -11.43
N SER A 282 -15.61 41.05 -11.27
CA SER A 282 -16.85 40.74 -12.00
C SER A 282 -17.14 39.29 -12.47
N ARG A 283 -18.15 38.69 -11.82
CA ARG A 283 -19.30 37.94 -12.40
C ARG A 283 -19.11 36.77 -13.38
N GLU A 284 -17.90 36.24 -13.58
CA GLU A 284 -17.74 34.90 -14.17
C GLU A 284 -16.91 34.02 -13.24
N SER A 285 -17.56 33.05 -12.61
CA SER A 285 -16.90 31.94 -11.93
C SER A 285 -16.16 31.13 -12.99
N GLY A 286 -14.93 31.56 -13.33
CA GLY A 286 -14.11 30.96 -14.39
C GLY A 286 -13.61 29.58 -13.98
N LEU A 287 -14.43 28.56 -14.17
CA LEU A 287 -14.06 27.15 -14.09
C LEU A 287 -12.95 26.89 -15.12
N THR A 288 -11.72 26.70 -14.66
CA THR A 288 -10.59 26.36 -15.53
C THR A 288 -10.40 24.85 -15.53
N LYS A 289 -10.56 24.21 -16.68
CA LYS A 289 -10.23 22.80 -16.86
C LYS A 289 -8.72 22.62 -16.98
N ILE A 290 -8.16 21.79 -16.13
CA ILE A 290 -6.74 21.46 -16.06
C ILE A 290 -6.61 19.96 -16.28
N MET A 291 -5.89 19.57 -17.32
CA MET A 291 -5.48 18.18 -17.50
C MET A 291 -4.05 18.00 -16.98
N ALA A 292 -3.77 16.90 -16.29
CA ALA A 292 -2.45 16.54 -15.77
C ALA A 292 -2.18 15.04 -15.92
N ILE A 293 -0.91 14.63 -15.87
CA ILE A 293 -0.53 13.21 -15.91
C ILE A 293 -0.80 12.58 -14.54
N ASN A 294 -1.47 11.43 -14.55
CA ASN A 294 -1.68 10.59 -13.38
C ASN A 294 -1.61 9.12 -13.80
N LEU A 295 -0.43 8.50 -13.67
CA LEU A 295 -0.21 7.10 -13.98
C LEU A 295 -0.93 6.23 -12.94
N ARG A 296 -1.92 5.46 -13.38
CA ARG A 296 -2.71 4.57 -12.51
C ARG A 296 -2.38 3.12 -12.81
N LEU A 297 -2.03 2.35 -11.77
CA LEU A 297 -1.63 0.95 -11.94
C LEU A 297 -2.71 0.13 -12.67
N ALA A 298 -3.96 0.25 -12.22
CA ALA A 298 -5.09 -0.47 -12.82
C ALA A 298 -5.29 -0.16 -14.31
N GLU A 299 -5.07 1.09 -14.75
CA GLU A 299 -5.21 1.45 -16.17
C GLU A 299 -4.05 0.92 -17.01
N ILE A 300 -2.85 0.90 -16.45
CA ILE A 300 -1.66 0.36 -17.11
C ILE A 300 -1.80 -1.17 -17.25
N GLU A 301 -2.26 -1.85 -16.20
CA GLU A 301 -2.55 -3.30 -16.23
C GLU A 301 -3.67 -3.65 -17.21
N PHE A 302 -4.74 -2.85 -17.24
CA PHE A 302 -5.88 -3.06 -18.14
C PHE A 302 -5.50 -2.86 -19.62
N ALA A 303 -4.59 -1.91 -19.90
CA ALA A 303 -4.15 -1.63 -21.26
C ALA A 303 -3.26 -2.74 -21.86
N ASP A 304 -2.65 -3.59 -21.04
CA ASP A 304 -1.75 -4.65 -21.47
C ASP A 304 -2.25 -6.03 -21.02
N SER A 305 -2.63 -6.87 -22.00
CA SER A 305 -3.13 -8.22 -21.75
C SER A 305 -2.11 -9.11 -21.03
N ASN A 306 -0.80 -8.90 -21.25
CA ASN A 306 0.24 -9.66 -20.60
C ASN A 306 0.32 -9.30 -19.11
N LEU A 307 0.28 -8.01 -18.77
CA LEU A 307 0.22 -7.56 -17.37
C LEU A 307 -1.01 -8.09 -16.66
N SER A 308 -2.17 -8.01 -17.30
CA SER A 308 -3.41 -8.58 -16.77
C SER A 308 -3.28 -10.08 -16.48
N SER A 309 -2.65 -10.84 -17.38
CA SER A 309 -2.41 -12.28 -17.18
C SER A 309 -1.42 -12.55 -16.05
N GLN A 310 -0.32 -11.80 -15.97
CA GLN A 310 0.68 -11.93 -14.91
C GLN A 310 0.10 -11.56 -13.54
N ARG A 311 -0.71 -10.50 -13.45
CA ARG A 311 -1.43 -10.10 -12.23
C ARG A 311 -2.37 -11.20 -11.76
N ARG A 312 -3.09 -11.83 -12.69
CA ARG A 312 -3.95 -12.98 -12.37
C ARG A 312 -3.14 -14.16 -11.82
N GLN A 313 -2.02 -14.50 -12.44
CA GLN A 313 -1.14 -15.57 -11.95
C GLN A 313 -0.63 -15.28 -10.54
N ILE A 314 -0.19 -14.04 -10.25
CA ILE A 314 0.22 -13.61 -8.92
C ILE A 314 -0.93 -13.79 -7.91
N ASN A 315 -2.14 -13.36 -8.26
CA ASN A 315 -3.31 -13.53 -7.39
C ASN A 315 -3.60 -15.01 -7.11
N GLU A 316 -3.51 -15.88 -8.13
CA GLU A 316 -3.69 -17.33 -7.97
C GLU A 316 -2.67 -17.91 -6.97
N ILE A 317 -1.38 -17.57 -7.11
CA ILE A 317 -0.32 -17.98 -6.18
C ILE A 317 -0.60 -17.47 -4.76
N LEU A 318 -1.01 -16.20 -4.60
CA LEU A 318 -1.34 -15.62 -3.30
C LEU A 318 -2.52 -16.32 -2.63
N THR A 319 -3.53 -16.74 -3.38
CA THR A 319 -4.62 -17.56 -2.80
C THR A 319 -4.12 -18.91 -2.29
N GLY A 320 -3.15 -19.51 -2.97
CA GLY A 320 -2.46 -20.73 -2.52
C GLY A 320 -1.68 -20.49 -1.21
N LEU A 321 -0.90 -19.41 -1.16
CA LEU A 321 -0.15 -18.99 0.02
C LEU A 321 -1.07 -18.77 1.23
N GLN A 322 -2.24 -18.14 1.03
CA GLN A 322 -3.21 -17.92 2.11
C GLN A 322 -3.77 -19.21 2.69
N LYS A 323 -3.98 -20.25 1.88
CA LYS A 323 -4.42 -21.57 2.37
C LYS A 323 -3.34 -22.19 3.24
N LEU A 324 -2.09 -22.24 2.76
CA LEU A 324 -0.97 -22.76 3.53
C LEU A 324 -0.72 -21.97 4.81
N ARG A 325 -0.88 -20.64 4.77
CA ARG A 325 -0.75 -19.79 5.96
C ARG A 325 -1.72 -20.20 7.07
N ARG A 326 -2.99 -20.49 6.73
CA ARG A 326 -3.99 -20.91 7.72
C ARG A 326 -3.63 -22.26 8.34
N GLU A 327 -3.18 -23.21 7.52
CA GLU A 327 -2.73 -24.53 7.98
C GLU A 327 -1.49 -24.42 8.87
N TYR A 328 -0.51 -23.61 8.47
CA TYR A 328 0.71 -23.35 9.23
C TYR A 328 0.42 -22.74 10.60
N LEU A 329 -0.39 -21.67 10.66
CA LEU A 329 -0.74 -21.03 11.93
C LEU A 329 -1.54 -21.96 12.85
N LYS A 330 -2.43 -22.80 12.27
CA LYS A 330 -3.15 -23.81 13.03
C LYS A 330 -2.20 -24.82 13.66
N LYS A 331 -1.24 -25.35 12.88
CA LYS A 331 -0.24 -26.30 13.36
C LYS A 331 0.71 -25.69 14.39
N GLN A 332 1.12 -24.45 14.19
CA GLN A 332 1.93 -23.71 15.16
C GLN A 332 1.22 -23.56 16.51
N ARG A 333 -0.10 -23.31 16.49
CA ARG A 333 -0.93 -23.26 17.70
C ARG A 333 -1.11 -24.64 18.34
N GLU A 334 -1.31 -25.69 17.56
CA GLU A 334 -1.36 -27.06 18.07
C GLU A 334 -0.05 -27.43 18.79
N ARG A 335 1.09 -27.04 18.23
CA ARG A 335 2.41 -27.22 18.84
C ARG A 335 2.55 -26.46 20.16
N SER A 336 2.23 -25.17 20.17
CA SER A 336 2.38 -24.35 21.39
C SER A 336 1.48 -24.83 22.53
N ILE A 337 0.26 -25.28 22.21
CA ILE A 337 -0.63 -25.91 23.20
C ILE A 337 0.01 -27.19 23.75
N ALA A 338 0.51 -28.07 22.89
CA ALA A 338 1.13 -29.33 23.31
C ALA A 338 2.40 -29.13 24.15
N GLU A 339 3.21 -28.12 23.83
CA GLU A 339 4.39 -27.72 24.60
C GLU A 339 4.00 -27.15 25.98
N ALA A 340 3.04 -26.23 26.02
CA ALA A 340 2.55 -25.64 27.28
C ALA A 340 1.94 -26.71 28.19
N GLU A 341 1.16 -27.63 27.61
CA GLU A 341 0.61 -28.79 28.29
C GLU A 341 1.68 -29.75 28.83
N GLY A 342 2.79 -29.91 28.11
CA GLY A 342 3.94 -30.69 28.55
C GLY A 342 4.68 -30.01 29.70
N ALA A 343 4.93 -28.70 29.57
CA ALA A 343 5.58 -27.88 30.59
C ALA A 343 4.78 -27.84 31.89
N TRP A 344 3.46 -27.64 31.81
CA TRP A 344 2.55 -27.66 32.95
C TRP A 344 2.63 -28.98 33.72
N ARG A 345 2.58 -30.11 33.00
CA ARG A 345 2.68 -31.44 33.62
C ARG A 345 4.06 -31.70 34.24
N ALA A 346 5.12 -31.12 33.67
CA ALA A 346 6.48 -31.26 34.18
C ALA A 346 6.74 -30.39 35.42
N SER A 347 6.06 -29.24 35.55
CA SER A 347 6.15 -28.35 36.71
C SER A 347 5.18 -28.72 37.85
N TRP A 348 4.27 -29.66 37.62
CA TRP A 348 3.30 -30.11 38.61
C TRP A 348 3.94 -31.10 39.58
N TYR A 349 4.19 -30.66 40.82
CA TYR A 349 4.62 -31.51 41.93
C TYR A 349 3.47 -31.67 42.93
N GLU A 350 3.23 -32.90 43.39
CA GLU A 350 2.36 -33.19 44.54
C GLU A 350 3.27 -33.27 45.79
N ASP A 351 3.03 -32.42 46.79
CA ASP A 351 3.72 -32.44 48.10
C ASP A 351 3.23 -33.58 49.00
#